data_AF-C1AAR1-F1
#
_entry.id   AF-C1AAR1-F1
#
_cell.length_a   1.000
_cell.length_b   1.000
_cell.length_c   1.000
_cell.angle_alpha   90.00
_cell.angle_beta   90.00
_cell.angle_gamma   90.00
#
_symmetry.space_group_name_H-M   'P 1'
#
loop_
_entity.id
_entity.type
_entity.pdbx_description
1 polymer ?
#
loop_
_entity_poly.entity_id
_entity_poly.type
_entity_poly.pdbx_seq_one_letter_code
_entity_poly.pdbx_strand_id
1 'polypeptide(L)' 'MRYYLDLGHGPLVECEDAHQAASLGSLWLTAQRVPDPLYHRLIAVRIRAIAAVGRGTIVA' A
#
# COMPACT_ATOMS: atom_id res chain seq x y z
N MET A 1 3.46 -16.93 -6.70
CA MET A 1 2.46 -16.00 -7.27
C MET A 1 2.83 -14.60 -6.83
N ARG A 2 2.69 -13.58 -7.69
CA ARG A 2 2.92 -12.18 -7.30
C ARG A 2 1.57 -11.52 -7.03
N TYR A 3 1.48 -10.75 -5.97
CA TYR A 3 0.28 -10.04 -5.56
C TYR A 3 0.48 -8.55 -5.81
N TYR A 4 -0.56 -7.88 -6.31
CA TYR A 4 -0.49 -6.45 -6.65
C TYR A 4 -1.69 -5.72 -6.08
N LEU A 5 -1.47 -4.49 -5.63
CA LEU A 5 -2.49 -3.61 -5.06
C LEU A 5 -2.52 -2.30 -5.83
N ASP A 6 -3.71 -1.92 -6.30
CA ASP A 6 -3.94 -0.62 -6.93
C ASP A 6 -4.48 0.37 -5.88
N LEU A 7 -3.75 1.46 -5.71
CA LEU A 7 -4.10 2.55 -4.79
C LEU A 7 -4.66 3.77 -5.55
N GLY A 8 -4.83 3.71 -6.87
CA GLY A 8 -5.31 4.81 -7.71
C GLY A 8 -4.38 6.02 -7.81
N HIS A 9 -3.28 6.06 -7.06
CA HIS A 9 -2.36 7.19 -6.95
C HIS A 9 -0.93 6.79 -7.29
N GLY A 10 -0.63 6.48 -8.55
CA GLY A 10 0.71 6.13 -9.02
C GLY A 10 0.88 4.63 -9.31
N PRO A 11 2.11 4.07 -9.19
CA PRO A 11 2.36 2.68 -9.58
C PRO A 11 1.67 1.69 -8.63
N LEU A 12 1.39 0.50 -9.19
CA LEU A 12 0.90 -0.66 -8.44
C LEU A 12 1.89 -1.02 -7.33
N VAL A 13 1.34 -1.45 -6.20
CA VAL A 13 2.13 -1.94 -5.07
C VAL A 13 2.25 -3.44 -5.22
N GLU A 14 3.45 -3.92 -5.51
CA GLU A 14 3.76 -5.35 -5.40
C GLU A 14 3.78 -5.75 -3.92
N CYS A 15 3.18 -6.89 -3.59
CA CYS A 15 3.14 -7.46 -2.25
C CYS A 15 3.86 -8.81 -2.24
N GLU A 16 4.52 -9.10 -1.12
CA GLU A 16 5.30 -10.31 -0.87
C GLU A 16 4.43 -11.57 -0.94
N ASP A 17 3.27 -11.52 -0.29
CA ASP A 17 2.33 -12.63 -0.23
C ASP A 17 0.87 -12.15 -0.17
N ALA A 18 -0.05 -13.13 -0.13
CA ALA A 18 -1.48 -12.87 -0.06
C ALA A 18 -1.89 -12.18 1.24
N HIS A 19 -1.19 -12.44 2.35
CA HIS A 19 -1.51 -11.89 3.65
C HIS A 19 -1.16 -10.40 3.71
N GLN A 20 0.01 -10.02 3.21
CA GLN A 20 0.42 -8.63 3.08
C GLN A 20 -0.53 -7.87 2.15
N ALA A 21 -0.90 -8.46 1.00
CA ALA A 21 -1.87 -7.85 0.08
C ALA A 21 -3.23 -7.62 0.75
N ALA A 22 -3.75 -8.59 1.50
CA ALA A 22 -5.01 -8.45 2.22
C ALA A 22 -4.96 -7.37 3.31
N SER A 23 -3.89 -7.36 4.11
CA SER A 23 -3.70 -6.39 5.20
C SER A 23 -3.56 -4.96 4.68
N LEU A 24 -2.74 -4.74 3.65
CA LEU A 24 -2.56 -3.41 3.03
C LEU A 24 -3.81 -2.96 2.27
N GLY A 25 -4.53 -3.88 1.64
CA GLY A 25 -5.80 -3.59 0.97
C GLY A 25 -6.89 -3.16 1.94
N SER A 26 -7.01 -3.85 3.07
CA SER A 26 -7.95 -3.48 4.14
C SER A 26 -7.65 -2.09 4.70
N LEU A 27 -6.38 -1.76 4.90
CA LEU A 27 -5.94 -0.43 5.31
C LEU A 27 -6.34 0.64 4.29
N TRP A 28 -6.12 0.37 2.99
CA TRP A 28 -6.49 1.29 1.92
C TRP A 28 -8.00 1.55 1.85
N LEU A 29 -8.81 0.49 1.88
CA LEU A 29 -10.28 0.59 1.89
C LEU A 29 -10.81 1.34 3.11
N THR A 30 -10.15 1.19 4.26
CA THR A 30 -10.51 1.94 5.47
C THR A 30 -10.17 3.41 5.32
N ALA A 31 -9.02 3.74 4.73
CA ALA A 31 -8.63 5.12 4.50
C ALA A 31 -9.59 5.86 3.56
N GLN A 32 -10.12 5.17 2.54
CA GLN A 32 -11.10 5.72 1.60
C GLN A 32 -12.43 6.16 2.24
N ARG A 33 -12.71 5.75 3.48
CA ARG A 33 -13.91 6.18 4.22
C ARG A 33 -13.78 7.58 4.78
N VAL A 34 -12.56 8.13 4.85
CA VAL A 34 -12.29 9.49 5.31
C VAL A 34 -12.21 10.39 4.07
N PRO A 35 -13.11 11.37 3.87
CA PRO A 35 -13.14 12.19 2.65
C PRO A 35 -12.06 13.28 2.65
N ASP A 36 -10.80 12.87 2.80
CA ASP A 36 -9.63 13.75 2.79
C ASP A 36 -8.60 13.26 1.75
N PRO A 37 -8.46 13.95 0.61
CA PRO A 37 -7.50 13.61 -0.43
C PRO A 37 -6.03 13.64 0.03
N LEU A 38 -5.67 14.50 0.99
CA LEU A 38 -4.31 14.55 1.53
C LEU A 38 -4.04 13.32 2.40
N TYR A 39 -5.03 12.93 3.21
CA TYR A 39 -4.97 11.70 3.99
C TYR A 39 -4.82 10.47 3.08
N HIS A 40 -5.59 10.38 1.98
CA HIS A 40 -5.44 9.30 0.99
C HIS A 40 -4.02 9.22 0.43
N ARG A 41 -3.43 10.36 0.05
CA ARG A 41 -2.04 10.41 -0.44
C ARG A 41 -1.05 9.94 0.61
N LEU A 42 -1.21 10.39 1.86
CA LEU A 42 -0.36 10.00 2.98
C LEU A 42 -0.40 8.47 3.19
N ILE A 43 -1.61 7.88 3.23
CA ILE A 43 -1.78 6.44 3.41
C ILE A 43 -1.18 5.68 2.23
N ALA A 44 -1.39 6.12 0.99
CA ALA A 44 -0.83 5.46 -0.18
C ALA A 44 0.72 5.44 -0.16
N VAL A 45 1.35 6.53 0.28
CA VAL A 45 2.81 6.59 0.47
C VAL A 45 3.27 5.61 1.56
N ARG A 46 2.55 5.53 2.69
CA ARG A 46 2.89 4.62 3.79
C ARG A 46 2.74 3.15 3.40
N ILE A 47 1.67 2.79 2.68
CA ILE A 47 1.47 1.43 2.17
C ILE A 47 2.65 1.00 1.28
N ARG A 48 3.09 1.89 0.38
CA ARG A 48 4.25 1.62 -0.49
C ARG A 48 5.54 1.42 0.30
N ALA A 49 5.79 2.25 1.30
CA ALA A 49 6.97 2.13 2.15
C ALA A 49 6.98 0.78 2.88
N ILE A 50 5.84 0.36 3.46
CA ILE A 50 5.72 -0.93 4.15
C ILE A 50 5.99 -2.10 3.19
N ALA A 51 5.38 -2.07 2.00
CA ALA A 51 5.57 -3.11 0.99
C ALA A 51 7.02 -3.19 0.49
N ALA A 52 7.75 -2.06 0.45
CA ALA A 52 9.16 -2.03 0.08
C ALA A 52 10.08 -2.60 1.18
N VAL A 53 9.76 -2.36 2.46
CA VAL A 53 10.51 -2.90 3.60
C VAL A 53 10.45 -4.42 3.67
N GLY A 54 9.28 -5.03 3.43
CA GLY A 54 9.14 -6.49 3.37
C GLY A 54 10.02 -7.14 2.29
N ARG A 55 10.37 -6.40 1.24
CA ARG A 55 11.28 -6.85 0.17
C ARG A 55 12.77 -6.64 0.47
N GLY A 56 13.13 -6.20 1.68
CA GLY A 56 14.52 -5.94 2.05
C GLY A 56 15.14 -4.70 1.40
N THR A 57 14.33 -3.78 0.85
CA THR A 57 14.87 -2.52 0.33
C THR A 57 14.94 -1.48 1.44
N ILE A 58 16.08 -1.44 2.14
CA ILE A 58 16.48 -0.26 2.92
C ILE A 58 16.80 0.83 1.89
N VAL A 59 15.87 1.76 1.68
CA VAL A 59 16.18 2.99 0.96
C VAL A 59 16.91 3.88 1.97
N ALA A 60 18.24 3.88 1.86
CA ALA A 60 19.14 4.79 2.56
C ALA A 60 18.98 6.24 2.07
#